data_AF-A0A951UNX8-F1
#
_entry.id   AF-A0A951UNX8-F1
#
_cell.length_a   1.000
_cell.length_b   1.000
_cell.length_c   1.000
_cell.angle_alpha   90.00
_cell.angle_beta   90.00
_cell.angle_gamma   90.00
#
_symmetry.space_group_name_H-M   'P 1'
#
loop_
_entity.id
_entity.type
_entity.pdbx_description
1 polymer ?
#
loop_
_entity_poly.entity_id
_entity_poly.type
_entity_poly.pdbx_seq_one_letter_code
_entity_poly.pdbx_strand_id
1 'polypeptide(L)'
;MWGFVTIEGDKRGQENLDQGEKLSGAVPDLSQSSLPLNEISIDQGEAHTAVLDRQTSLTLLGSLAGADRIQREAEASSLVCKILGDTEYGIEIAGGYLAHHPEIAVSELLSKIQEKMSQVGGGRSGSSLEGNLEESSSVLESTYALLECSWEKLDSPTQEIAIFIGHLPPHTDIAWTVVELMKQIELEENSETDSVNLINLDRSKEKLIHLNLLKPVEDEKYSMHLNIRKFFLDKASNLEV
;
A
#
# COMPACT_ATOMS: atom_id res chain seq x y z
N MET A 1 39.30 0.58 38.93
CA MET A 1 40.07 -0.60 39.39
C MET A 1 39.05 -1.71 39.58
N TRP A 2 38.82 -2.50 38.53
CA TRP A 2 37.85 -3.60 38.53
C TRP A 2 38.62 -4.91 38.73
N GLY A 3 38.24 -5.66 39.76
CA GLY A 3 38.91 -6.88 40.19
C GLY A 3 38.49 -8.10 39.39
N PHE A 4 39.48 -8.92 39.03
CA PHE A 4 39.34 -10.26 38.48
C PHE A 4 38.86 -11.23 39.58
N VAL A 5 37.96 -12.14 39.23
CA VAL A 5 37.73 -13.39 39.97
C VAL A 5 37.95 -14.54 39.00
N THR A 6 38.90 -15.40 39.34
CA THR A 6 39.14 -16.71 38.74
C THR A 6 38.74 -17.75 39.78
N ILE A 7 37.99 -18.79 39.39
CA ILE A 7 37.99 -20.06 40.10
C ILE A 7 38.13 -21.20 39.08
N GLU A 8 39.06 -22.09 39.40
CA GLU A 8 39.50 -23.29 38.71
C GLU A 8 38.44 -24.41 38.67
N GLY A 9 38.70 -25.39 37.82
CA GLY A 9 37.77 -26.44 37.41
C GLY A 9 37.64 -27.65 38.33
N ASP A 10 36.73 -28.54 37.94
CA ASP A 10 36.79 -29.96 38.29
C ASP A 10 36.72 -30.78 36.98
N LYS A 11 37.73 -31.63 36.80
CA LYS A 11 37.87 -32.61 35.72
C LYS A 11 37.41 -33.95 36.27
N ARG A 12 36.37 -34.55 35.70
CA ARG A 12 36.17 -36.01 35.79
C ARG A 12 35.51 -36.56 34.53
N GLY A 13 36.22 -37.50 33.90
CA GLY A 13 35.64 -38.54 33.05
C GLY A 13 35.85 -38.38 31.55
N GLN A 14 37.07 -38.69 31.06
CA GLN A 14 37.25 -39.22 29.70
C GLN A 14 36.94 -40.72 29.66
N GLU A 15 36.60 -41.18 28.46
CA GLU A 15 36.66 -42.55 27.90
C GLU A 15 35.31 -43.16 27.54
N ASN A 16 34.95 -43.07 26.25
CA ASN A 16 35.00 -44.26 25.40
C ASN A 16 35.06 -43.87 23.92
N LEU A 17 36.00 -44.55 23.25
CA LEU A 17 36.34 -44.47 21.84
C LEU A 17 35.38 -45.31 20.99
N ASP A 18 35.23 -44.88 19.75
CA ASP A 18 35.16 -45.72 18.54
C ASP A 18 33.91 -46.59 18.34
N GLN A 19 32.94 -46.05 17.59
CA GLN A 19 32.24 -46.81 16.55
C GLN A 19 32.00 -45.91 15.33
N GLY A 20 32.67 -46.21 14.24
CA GLY A 20 32.38 -45.65 12.93
C GLY A 20 31.06 -46.18 12.39
N GLU A 21 30.05 -45.31 12.32
CA GLU A 21 28.87 -45.52 11.47
C GLU A 21 29.01 -44.75 10.16
N LYS A 22 29.12 -45.51 9.07
CA LYS A 22 28.92 -45.02 7.70
C LYS A 22 27.50 -44.48 7.56
N LEU A 23 27.33 -43.17 7.62
CA LEU A 23 26.13 -42.52 7.08
C LEU A 23 26.38 -42.17 5.61
N SER A 24 26.11 -43.16 4.75
CA SER A 24 25.82 -42.94 3.34
C SER A 24 24.43 -42.30 3.25
N GLY A 25 24.37 -40.97 3.37
CA GLY A 25 23.17 -40.17 3.15
C GLY A 25 23.37 -39.29 1.91
N ALA A 26 22.53 -39.48 0.91
CA ALA A 26 22.57 -38.76 -0.35
C ALA A 26 22.50 -37.24 -0.14
N VAL A 27 23.30 -36.50 -0.91
CA VAL A 27 23.14 -35.05 -1.09
C VAL A 27 21.77 -34.83 -1.74
N PRO A 28 20.86 -34.02 -1.17
CA PRO A 28 19.59 -33.74 -1.83
C PRO A 28 19.87 -32.94 -3.10
N ASP A 29 19.44 -33.50 -4.23
CA ASP A 29 19.42 -32.82 -5.51
C ASP A 29 18.39 -31.68 -5.45
N LEU A 30 18.87 -30.44 -5.42
CA LEU A 30 18.05 -29.23 -5.38
C LEU A 30 17.43 -28.88 -6.75
N SER A 31 17.52 -29.75 -7.76
CA SER A 31 16.97 -29.50 -9.10
C SER A 31 15.52 -29.98 -9.30
N GLN A 32 14.82 -30.45 -8.25
CA GLN A 32 13.46 -31.00 -8.38
C GLN A 32 12.45 -30.53 -7.31
N SER A 33 12.56 -29.31 -6.77
CA SER A 33 11.46 -28.69 -6.02
C SER A 33 10.71 -27.66 -6.86
N SER A 34 10.09 -28.10 -7.95
CA SER A 34 8.99 -27.36 -8.57
C SER A 34 7.76 -27.52 -7.67
N LEU A 35 7.69 -26.72 -6.61
CA LEU A 35 6.41 -26.48 -5.94
C LEU A 35 5.54 -25.72 -6.93
N PRO A 36 4.35 -26.22 -7.30
CA PRO A 36 3.44 -25.45 -8.13
C PRO A 36 3.07 -24.16 -7.39
N LEU A 37 3.29 -23.01 -8.02
CA LEU A 37 2.90 -21.67 -7.53
C LEU A 37 1.37 -21.48 -7.42
N ASN A 38 0.58 -22.55 -7.49
CA ASN A 38 -0.87 -22.55 -7.40
C ASN A 38 -1.30 -23.42 -6.23
N GLU A 39 -1.10 -22.92 -5.01
CA GLU A 39 -1.91 -23.18 -3.81
C GLU A 39 -1.23 -22.52 -2.60
N ILE A 40 -0.86 -21.24 -2.74
CA ILE A 40 -0.86 -20.39 -1.55
C ILE A 40 -2.34 -20.03 -1.41
N SER A 41 -3.06 -20.80 -0.59
CA SER A 41 -4.22 -20.26 0.10
C SER A 41 -3.72 -19.02 0.82
N ILE A 42 -3.89 -17.88 0.18
CA ILE A 42 -3.77 -16.59 0.82
C ILE A 42 -4.85 -16.64 1.88
N ASP A 43 -4.44 -16.96 3.10
CA ASP A 43 -5.21 -16.63 4.29
C ASP A 43 -5.43 -15.13 4.17
N GLN A 44 -6.63 -14.77 3.70
CA GLN A 44 -7.09 -13.40 3.60
C GLN A 44 -7.18 -12.91 5.04
N GLY A 45 -6.05 -12.48 5.59
CA GLY A 45 -6.01 -11.46 6.61
C GLY A 45 -6.53 -10.17 5.98
N GLU A 46 -7.81 -10.18 5.60
CA GLU A 46 -8.61 -9.02 5.36
C GLU A 46 -8.45 -8.18 6.63
N ALA A 47 -7.66 -7.11 6.54
CA ALA A 47 -8.06 -5.91 7.23
C ALA A 47 -9.46 -5.60 6.68
N HIS A 48 -10.48 -6.13 7.35
CA HIS A 48 -11.87 -5.95 7.03
C HIS A 48 -12.07 -4.44 6.96
N THR A 49 -12.13 -3.88 5.75
CA THR A 49 -12.41 -2.46 5.58
C THR A 49 -13.78 -2.25 6.20
N ALA A 50 -13.83 -1.59 7.35
CA ALA A 50 -15.08 -1.41 8.06
C ALA A 50 -16.05 -0.70 7.10
N VAL A 51 -17.15 -1.37 6.76
CA VAL A 51 -18.26 -0.75 6.05
C VAL A 51 -18.99 0.09 7.08
N LEU A 52 -18.95 1.40 6.90
CA LEU A 52 -19.57 2.38 7.77
C LEU A 52 -21.04 2.56 7.37
N ASP A 53 -21.88 2.98 8.31
CA ASP A 53 -23.17 3.53 7.91
C ASP A 53 -22.95 4.89 7.23
N ARG A 54 -23.88 5.27 6.34
CA ARG A 54 -23.75 6.51 5.54
C ARG A 54 -23.49 7.76 6.37
N GLN A 55 -24.08 7.88 7.57
CA GLN A 55 -23.89 9.06 8.40
C GLN A 55 -22.48 9.10 8.98
N THR A 56 -21.95 7.94 9.37
CA THR A 56 -20.55 7.79 9.81
C THR A 56 -19.58 8.06 8.65
N SER A 57 -19.85 7.58 7.43
CA SER A 57 -19.06 7.91 6.23
C SER A 57 -19.00 9.42 5.97
N LEU A 58 -20.15 10.10 6.00
CA LEU A 58 -20.22 11.56 5.81
C LEU A 58 -19.49 12.32 6.92
N THR A 59 -19.56 11.81 8.15
CA THR A 59 -18.86 12.39 9.30
C THR A 59 -17.35 12.25 9.14
N LEU A 60 -16.88 11.06 8.74
CA LEU A 60 -15.47 10.81 8.44
C LEU A 60 -14.99 11.71 7.29
N LEU A 61 -15.72 11.75 6.18
CA LEU A 61 -15.40 12.61 5.04
C LEU A 61 -15.33 14.09 5.44
N GLY A 62 -16.26 14.54 6.28
CA GLY A 62 -16.29 15.90 6.83
C GLY A 62 -15.11 16.20 7.77
N SER A 63 -14.66 15.22 8.55
CA SER A 63 -13.50 15.38 9.43
C SER A 63 -12.20 15.57 8.65
N LEU A 64 -12.11 14.99 7.44
CA LEU A 64 -10.93 15.05 6.57
C LEU A 64 -10.96 16.27 5.65
N ALA A 65 -12.09 16.51 4.97
CA ALA A 65 -12.21 17.50 3.88
C ALA A 65 -12.93 18.81 4.30
N GLY A 66 -13.35 18.90 5.57
CA GLY A 66 -14.08 20.04 6.15
C GLY A 66 -15.59 19.86 6.17
N ALA A 67 -16.19 19.87 7.36
CA ALA A 67 -17.62 19.64 7.56
C ALA A 67 -18.52 20.61 6.78
N ASP A 68 -18.17 21.89 6.74
CA ASP A 68 -18.93 22.91 6.00
C ASP A 68 -19.01 22.64 4.50
N ARG A 69 -17.94 22.07 3.92
CA ARG A 69 -17.88 21.70 2.50
C ARG A 69 -18.79 20.51 2.22
N ILE A 70 -18.69 19.48 3.06
CA ILE A 70 -19.52 18.27 2.95
C ILE A 70 -21.00 18.60 3.16
N GLN A 71 -21.34 19.52 4.07
CA GLN A 71 -22.71 19.97 4.27
C GLN A 71 -23.25 20.77 3.08
N ARG A 72 -22.42 21.66 2.50
CA ARG A 72 -22.82 22.47 1.34
C ARG A 72 -23.11 21.62 0.11
N GLU A 73 -22.35 20.53 -0.06
CA GLU A 73 -22.49 19.57 -1.16
C GLU A 73 -23.02 18.21 -0.67
N ALA A 74 -24.06 18.22 0.18
CA ALA A 74 -24.54 17.00 0.86
C ALA A 74 -24.94 15.86 -0.08
N GLU A 75 -25.59 16.17 -1.21
CA GLU A 75 -25.98 15.17 -2.21
C GLU A 75 -24.76 14.51 -2.86
N ALA A 76 -23.83 15.33 -3.39
CA ALA A 76 -22.60 14.83 -3.99
C ALA A 76 -21.75 14.05 -2.97
N SER A 77 -21.65 14.53 -1.73
CA SER A 77 -20.92 13.85 -0.66
C SER A 77 -21.52 12.49 -0.33
N SER A 78 -22.85 12.40 -0.27
CA SER A 78 -23.56 11.13 -0.04
C SER A 78 -23.34 10.15 -1.19
N LEU A 79 -23.31 10.64 -2.44
CA LEU A 79 -23.02 9.83 -3.62
C LEU A 79 -21.57 9.36 -3.66
N VAL A 80 -20.60 10.21 -3.32
CA VAL A 80 -19.18 9.81 -3.18
C VAL A 80 -19.06 8.68 -2.15
N CYS A 81 -19.68 8.82 -0.97
CA CYS A 81 -19.65 7.76 0.02
C CYS A 81 -20.28 6.46 -0.50
N LYS A 82 -21.43 6.56 -1.18
CA LYS A 82 -22.14 5.42 -1.76
C LYS A 82 -21.30 4.67 -2.79
N ILE A 83 -20.73 5.36 -3.77
CA ILE A 83 -19.99 4.69 -4.85
C ILE A 83 -18.71 4.03 -4.34
N LEU A 84 -18.12 4.57 -3.27
CA LEU A 84 -16.97 3.99 -2.56
C LEU A 84 -17.38 2.91 -1.53
N GLY A 85 -18.64 2.48 -1.57
CA GLY A 85 -19.17 1.38 -0.76
C GLY A 85 -19.25 1.70 0.73
N ASP A 86 -19.23 2.98 1.11
CA ASP A 86 -19.16 3.42 2.51
C ASP A 86 -17.98 2.77 3.27
N THR A 87 -16.91 2.41 2.56
CA THR A 87 -15.71 1.81 3.15
C THR A 87 -14.84 2.88 3.79
N GLU A 88 -14.43 2.69 5.04
CA GLU A 88 -13.54 3.65 5.75
C GLU A 88 -12.36 4.08 4.86
N TYR A 89 -11.70 3.12 4.24
CA TYR A 89 -10.56 3.32 3.35
C TYR A 89 -10.88 4.16 2.10
N GLY A 90 -11.98 3.87 1.40
CA GLY A 90 -12.39 4.67 0.24
C GLY A 90 -12.69 6.11 0.65
N ILE A 91 -13.37 6.30 1.79
CA ILE A 91 -13.67 7.61 2.34
C ILE A 91 -12.39 8.37 2.73
N GLU A 92 -11.41 7.69 3.32
CA GLU A 92 -10.14 8.30 3.69
C GLU A 92 -9.37 8.83 2.47
N ILE A 93 -9.28 8.06 1.38
CA ILE A 93 -8.63 8.52 0.15
C ILE A 93 -9.37 9.73 -0.43
N ALA A 94 -10.72 9.67 -0.48
CA ALA A 94 -11.52 10.78 -0.98
C ALA A 94 -11.35 12.04 -0.12
N GLY A 95 -11.33 11.87 1.21
CA GLY A 95 -11.09 12.93 2.17
C GLY A 95 -9.71 13.55 2.02
N GLY A 96 -8.66 12.73 1.90
CA GLY A 96 -7.28 13.18 1.68
C GLY A 96 -7.14 13.95 0.36
N TYR A 97 -7.71 13.42 -0.73
CA TYR A 97 -7.75 14.10 -2.02
C TYR A 97 -8.41 15.48 -1.93
N LEU A 98 -9.60 15.56 -1.34
CA LEU A 98 -10.33 16.83 -1.19
C LEU A 98 -9.61 17.79 -0.25
N ALA A 99 -8.99 17.31 0.84
CA ALA A 99 -8.23 18.13 1.77
C ALA A 99 -7.00 18.76 1.10
N HIS A 100 -6.29 17.97 0.28
CA HIS A 100 -5.12 18.44 -0.45
C HIS A 100 -5.49 19.36 -1.63
N HIS A 101 -6.71 19.24 -2.15
CA HIS A 101 -7.26 20.04 -3.24
C HIS A 101 -8.50 20.83 -2.81
N PRO A 102 -8.33 21.90 -2.01
CA PRO A 102 -9.44 22.72 -1.51
C PRO A 102 -10.20 23.44 -2.62
N GLU A 103 -9.59 23.62 -3.79
CA GLU A 103 -10.19 24.23 -4.98
C GLU A 103 -11.20 23.33 -5.70
N ILE A 104 -11.11 22.01 -5.52
CA ILE A 104 -11.96 21.03 -6.22
C ILE A 104 -13.31 20.94 -5.50
N ALA A 105 -14.44 20.91 -6.21
CA ALA A 105 -15.73 20.66 -5.55
C ALA A 105 -15.93 19.15 -5.26
N VAL A 106 -16.75 18.79 -4.27
CA VAL A 106 -17.08 17.35 -4.03
C VAL A 106 -17.77 16.76 -5.25
N SER A 107 -18.67 17.53 -5.85
CA SER A 107 -19.33 17.21 -7.13
C SER A 107 -18.33 17.01 -8.29
N GLU A 108 -17.26 17.79 -8.34
CA GLU A 108 -16.21 17.63 -9.36
C GLU A 108 -15.43 16.32 -9.15
N LEU A 109 -15.06 15.98 -7.91
CA LEU A 109 -14.45 14.69 -7.62
C LEU A 109 -15.38 13.54 -8.02
N LEU A 110 -16.67 13.61 -7.67
CA LEU A 110 -17.66 12.63 -8.06
C LEU A 110 -17.69 12.43 -9.59
N SER A 111 -17.73 13.52 -10.36
CA SER A 111 -17.70 13.46 -11.83
C SER A 111 -16.42 12.80 -12.35
N LYS A 112 -15.24 13.12 -11.79
CA LYS A 112 -13.98 12.48 -12.19
C LYS A 112 -13.97 10.98 -11.93
N ILE A 113 -14.47 10.54 -10.78
CA ILE A 113 -14.58 9.10 -10.46
C ILE A 113 -15.49 8.42 -11.49
N GLN A 114 -16.67 9.00 -11.77
CA GLN A 114 -17.63 8.46 -12.73
C GLN A 114 -17.10 8.41 -14.16
N GLU A 115 -16.37 9.45 -14.59
CA GLU A 115 -15.73 9.49 -15.90
C GLU A 115 -14.70 8.37 -16.04
N LYS A 116 -13.83 8.20 -15.05
CA LYS A 116 -12.80 7.14 -15.05
C LYS A 116 -13.39 5.74 -14.99
N MET A 117 -14.43 5.53 -14.18
CA MET A 117 -15.19 4.26 -14.20
C MET A 117 -15.75 3.97 -15.59
N SER A 118 -16.24 4.98 -16.31
CA SER A 118 -16.77 4.82 -17.68
C SER A 118 -15.67 4.52 -18.70
N GLN A 119 -14.46 5.06 -18.52
CA GLN A 119 -13.30 4.76 -19.38
C GLN A 119 -12.81 3.32 -19.19
N VAL A 120 -12.82 2.81 -17.97
CA VAL A 120 -12.48 1.41 -17.66
C VAL A 120 -13.61 0.46 -18.11
N GLY A 121 -14.87 0.88 -17.95
CA GLY A 121 -16.07 0.14 -18.36
C GLY A 121 -16.29 0.04 -19.88
N GLY A 122 -15.60 0.85 -20.69
CA GLY A 122 -15.64 0.77 -22.16
C GLY A 122 -15.15 -0.55 -22.76
N GLY A 123 -14.43 -1.38 -21.99
CA GLY A 123 -14.06 -2.76 -22.33
C GLY A 123 -14.91 -3.85 -21.66
N ARG A 124 -15.76 -3.48 -20.71
CA ARG A 124 -16.76 -4.36 -20.06
C ARG A 124 -18.16 -3.79 -20.31
N SER A 125 -18.42 -3.44 -21.58
CA SER A 125 -19.69 -2.88 -22.01
C SER A 125 -20.78 -3.93 -21.85
N GLY A 126 -21.70 -3.73 -20.88
CA GLY A 126 -22.77 -4.70 -20.70
C GLY A 126 -23.69 -4.59 -19.51
N SER A 127 -23.76 -3.50 -18.73
CA SER A 127 -25.02 -3.23 -18.02
C SER A 127 -25.20 -1.76 -17.72
N SER A 128 -26.34 -1.26 -18.17
CA SER A 128 -27.00 -0.06 -17.69
C SER A 128 -26.89 0.05 -16.16
N LEU A 129 -27.00 1.26 -15.63
CA LEU A 129 -27.12 1.62 -14.20
C LEU A 129 -28.28 0.94 -13.44
N GLU A 130 -28.86 -0.12 -14.00
CA GLU A 130 -29.98 -0.91 -13.51
C GLU A 130 -29.69 -2.39 -13.79
N GLY A 131 -29.01 -3.06 -12.86
CA GLY A 131 -28.95 -4.53 -12.86
C GLY A 131 -27.63 -5.12 -12.38
N ASN A 132 -27.59 -5.47 -11.09
CA ASN A 132 -26.78 -6.55 -10.50
C ASN A 132 -25.35 -6.76 -11.04
N LEU A 133 -24.58 -5.69 -11.22
CA LEU A 133 -23.14 -5.82 -10.98
C LEU A 133 -23.00 -6.05 -9.47
N GLU A 134 -22.36 -7.14 -9.07
CA GLU A 134 -22.07 -7.42 -7.67
C GLU A 134 -21.54 -6.14 -7.02
N GLU A 135 -22.20 -5.63 -5.98
CA GLU A 135 -21.91 -4.32 -5.39
C GLU A 135 -20.41 -4.17 -5.06
N SER A 136 -19.74 -5.28 -4.74
CA SER A 136 -18.29 -5.38 -4.55
C SER A 136 -17.44 -5.03 -5.78
N SER A 137 -17.83 -5.46 -6.99
CA SER A 137 -17.12 -5.13 -8.24
C SER A 137 -17.22 -3.63 -8.53
N SER A 138 -18.38 -3.02 -8.27
CA SER A 138 -18.57 -1.57 -8.45
C SER A 138 -17.75 -0.74 -7.46
N VAL A 139 -17.56 -1.22 -6.22
CA VAL A 139 -16.77 -0.53 -5.19
C VAL A 139 -15.27 -0.61 -5.49
N LEU A 140 -14.79 -1.74 -6.00
CA LEU A 140 -13.39 -1.86 -6.41
C LEU A 140 -13.09 -0.93 -7.60
N GLU A 141 -13.97 -0.89 -8.61
CA GLU A 141 -13.82 -0.02 -9.78
C GLU A 141 -13.83 1.47 -9.41
N SER A 142 -14.74 1.88 -8.51
CA SER A 142 -14.79 3.27 -8.02
C SER A 142 -13.57 3.63 -7.17
N THR A 143 -13.07 2.70 -6.36
CA THR A 143 -11.84 2.89 -5.57
C THR A 143 -10.63 3.04 -6.49
N TYR A 144 -10.50 2.20 -7.53
CA TYR A 144 -9.46 2.33 -8.55
C TYR A 144 -9.56 3.66 -9.30
N ALA A 145 -10.76 4.09 -9.68
CA ALA A 145 -10.97 5.39 -10.32
C ALA A 145 -10.58 6.57 -9.41
N LEU A 146 -10.83 6.48 -8.10
CA LEU A 146 -10.37 7.46 -7.12
C LEU A 146 -8.85 7.45 -6.95
N LEU A 147 -8.22 6.28 -6.91
CA LEU A 147 -6.76 6.15 -6.88
C LEU A 147 -6.13 6.75 -8.14
N GLU A 148 -6.74 6.56 -9.30
CA GLU A 148 -6.33 7.18 -10.56
C GLU A 148 -6.41 8.70 -10.49
N CYS A 149 -7.49 9.27 -9.91
CA CYS A 149 -7.58 10.71 -9.69
C CYS A 149 -6.41 11.23 -8.84
N SER A 150 -6.02 10.46 -7.82
CA SER A 150 -4.91 10.81 -6.92
C SER A 150 -3.55 10.66 -7.61
N TRP A 151 -3.38 9.61 -8.41
CA TRP A 151 -2.18 9.33 -9.19
C TRP A 151 -1.82 10.46 -10.16
N GLU A 152 -2.82 11.01 -10.86
CA GLU A 152 -2.65 12.13 -11.80
C GLU A 152 -2.18 13.43 -11.12
N LYS A 153 -2.30 13.53 -9.79
CA LYS A 153 -1.83 14.68 -9.00
C LYS A 153 -0.42 14.48 -8.46
N LEU A 154 0.11 13.27 -8.52
CA LEU A 154 1.50 12.98 -8.17
C LEU A 154 2.44 13.47 -9.28
N ASP A 155 3.55 14.09 -8.89
CA ASP A 155 4.63 14.35 -9.85
C ASP A 155 5.43 13.07 -10.13
N SER A 156 6.18 13.09 -11.22
CA SER A 156 6.98 11.95 -11.68
C SER A 156 7.89 11.35 -10.58
N PRO A 157 8.66 12.13 -9.80
CA PRO A 157 9.41 11.58 -8.66
C PRO A 157 8.52 10.85 -7.66
N THR A 158 7.36 11.41 -7.33
CA THR A 158 6.44 10.79 -6.36
C THR A 158 5.79 9.52 -6.89
N GLN A 159 5.49 9.46 -8.19
CA GLN A 159 5.00 8.25 -8.85
C GLN A 159 6.06 7.13 -8.85
N GLU A 160 7.33 7.47 -9.08
CA GLU A 160 8.43 6.52 -9.01
C GLU A 160 8.59 5.96 -7.59
N ILE A 161 8.57 6.82 -6.57
CA ILE A 161 8.61 6.39 -5.17
C ILE A 161 7.39 5.51 -4.83
N ALA A 162 6.19 5.87 -5.29
CA ALA A 162 4.97 5.09 -5.09
C ALA A 162 5.10 3.66 -5.68
N ILE A 163 5.61 3.56 -6.91
CA ILE A 163 5.89 2.26 -7.55
C ILE A 163 6.93 1.47 -6.75
N PHE A 164 8.03 2.12 -6.37
CA PHE A 164 9.10 1.49 -5.59
C PHE A 164 8.57 0.89 -4.28
N ILE A 165 7.86 1.68 -3.46
CA ILE A 165 7.31 1.18 -2.19
C ILE A 165 6.20 0.14 -2.41
N GLY A 166 5.52 0.17 -3.56
CA GLY A 166 4.57 -0.85 -4.01
C GLY A 166 5.19 -2.25 -4.18
N HIS A 167 6.50 -2.34 -4.46
CA HIS A 167 7.22 -3.61 -4.58
C HIS A 167 7.71 -4.19 -3.24
N LEU A 168 7.69 -3.41 -2.16
CA LEU A 168 8.06 -3.92 -0.84
C LEU A 168 7.11 -5.05 -0.39
N PRO A 169 7.53 -5.93 0.53
CA PRO A 169 6.68 -7.02 1.00
C PRO A 169 5.31 -6.53 1.53
N PRO A 170 4.19 -7.19 1.19
CA PRO A 170 2.88 -6.83 1.71
C PRO A 170 2.78 -7.10 3.23
N HIS A 171 1.78 -6.52 3.88
CA HIS A 171 1.49 -6.70 5.31
C HIS A 171 2.63 -6.33 6.28
N THR A 172 3.59 -5.55 5.82
CA THR A 172 4.69 -5.05 6.64
C THR A 172 4.66 -3.54 6.64
N ASP A 173 4.74 -2.94 7.82
CA ASP A 173 4.92 -1.50 7.92
C ASP A 173 6.29 -1.12 7.34
N ILE A 174 6.28 -0.12 6.47
CA ILE A 174 7.44 0.36 5.74
C ILE A 174 8.22 1.29 6.67
N ALA A 175 9.37 0.84 7.16
CA ALA A 175 10.33 1.73 7.80
C ALA A 175 10.92 2.66 6.74
N TRP A 176 10.70 3.97 6.85
CA TRP A 176 11.10 4.90 5.78
C TRP A 176 12.61 4.97 5.56
N THR A 177 13.38 4.72 6.61
CA THR A 177 14.84 4.58 6.54
C THR A 177 15.30 3.50 5.57
N VAL A 178 14.50 2.45 5.35
CA VAL A 178 14.78 1.42 4.35
C VAL A 178 14.60 1.96 2.94
N VAL A 179 13.57 2.78 2.70
CA VAL A 179 13.31 3.43 1.41
C VAL A 179 14.46 4.40 1.09
N GLU A 180 14.87 5.20 2.06
CA GLU A 180 16.02 6.12 1.94
C GLU A 180 17.30 5.37 1.59
N LEU A 181 17.62 4.30 2.32
CA LEU A 181 18.83 3.52 2.10
C LEU A 181 18.83 2.84 0.73
N MET A 182 17.73 2.22 0.32
CA MET A 182 17.65 1.57 -0.99
C MET A 182 17.80 2.59 -2.14
N LYS A 183 17.18 3.77 -2.02
CA LYS A 183 17.35 4.83 -3.02
C LYS A 183 18.76 5.43 -3.02
N GLN A 184 19.42 5.54 -1.88
CA GLN A 184 20.83 5.95 -1.83
C GLN A 184 21.73 4.94 -2.56
N ILE A 185 21.54 3.63 -2.33
CA ILE A 185 22.31 2.58 -3.01
C ILE A 185 22.12 2.66 -4.54
N GLU A 186 20.87 2.80 -5.02
CA GLU A 186 20.56 2.95 -6.44
C GLU A 186 21.27 4.16 -7.07
N LEU A 187 21.33 5.28 -6.36
CA LEU A 187 22.00 6.50 -6.81
C LEU A 187 23.53 6.40 -6.80
N GLU A 188 24.10 5.73 -5.81
CA GLU A 188 25.55 5.47 -5.74
C GLU A 188 26.02 4.59 -6.89
N GLU A 189 25.24 3.56 -7.25
CA GLU A 189 25.52 2.70 -8.41
C GLU A 189 25.44 3.47 -9.73
N ASN A 190 24.51 4.43 -9.83
CA ASN A 190 24.33 5.27 -11.01
C ASN A 190 25.18 6.55 -11.03
N SER A 191 26.06 6.76 -10.04
CA SER A 191 26.91 7.96 -9.89
C SER A 191 26.16 9.30 -9.80
N GLU A 192 24.90 9.29 -9.34
CA GLU A 192 24.02 10.46 -9.24
C GLU A 192 23.61 10.73 -7.78
N THR A 193 24.57 10.99 -6.89
CA THR A 193 24.25 11.35 -5.49
C THR A 193 24.05 12.86 -5.35
N ASP A 194 22.88 13.37 -5.73
CA ASP A 194 22.50 14.78 -5.52
C ASP A 194 21.55 14.95 -4.33
N SER A 195 21.80 15.96 -3.49
CA SER A 195 20.93 16.35 -2.36
C SER A 195 19.48 16.66 -2.76
N VAL A 196 19.27 16.95 -4.05
CA VAL A 196 17.95 17.14 -4.67
C VAL A 196 17.11 15.85 -4.61
N ASN A 197 17.73 14.67 -4.71
CA ASN A 197 17.02 13.39 -4.69
C ASN A 197 16.47 13.04 -3.30
N LEU A 198 17.21 13.37 -2.23
CA LEU A 198 16.71 13.20 -0.86
C LEU A 198 15.55 14.15 -0.55
N ILE A 199 15.64 15.42 -0.99
CA ILE A 199 14.53 16.38 -0.88
C ILE A 199 13.29 15.89 -1.64
N ASN A 200 13.49 15.31 -2.83
CA ASN A 200 12.39 14.72 -3.58
C ASN A 200 11.75 13.56 -2.82
N LEU A 201 12.54 12.70 -2.16
CA LEU A 201 12.03 11.57 -1.40
C LEU A 201 11.13 11.99 -0.23
N ASP A 202 11.57 12.96 0.58
CA ASP A 202 10.76 13.50 1.68
C ASP A 202 9.48 14.18 1.18
N ARG A 203 9.58 14.97 0.11
CA ARG A 203 8.41 15.61 -0.50
C ARG A 203 7.42 14.57 -1.06
N SER A 204 7.93 13.47 -1.63
CA SER A 204 7.11 12.37 -2.13
C SER A 204 6.41 11.64 -0.99
N LYS A 205 7.10 11.37 0.13
CA LYS A 205 6.51 10.83 1.36
C LYS A 205 5.34 11.68 1.83
N GLU A 206 5.57 12.98 2.02
CA GLU A 206 4.55 13.91 2.51
C GLU A 206 3.32 13.95 1.60
N LYS A 207 3.52 13.95 0.27
CA LYS A 207 2.42 13.90 -0.69
C LYS A 207 1.61 12.62 -0.61
N LEU A 208 2.27 11.47 -0.50
CA LEU A 208 1.59 10.18 -0.36
C LEU A 208 0.78 10.12 0.94
N ILE A 209 1.31 10.71 2.02
CA ILE A 209 0.59 10.83 3.30
C ILE A 209 -0.63 11.73 3.17
N HIS A 210 -0.48 12.93 2.60
CA HIS A 210 -1.60 13.87 2.46
C HIS A 210 -2.74 13.33 1.59
N LEU A 211 -2.44 12.49 0.60
CA LEU A 211 -3.44 11.84 -0.24
C LEU A 211 -3.96 10.52 0.36
N ASN A 212 -3.58 10.18 1.60
CA ASN A 212 -3.91 8.92 2.27
C ASN A 212 -3.53 7.66 1.45
N LEU A 213 -2.49 7.78 0.62
CA LEU A 213 -1.88 6.66 -0.12
C LEU A 213 -0.80 5.94 0.72
N LEU A 214 -0.38 6.58 1.81
CA LEU A 214 0.55 6.06 2.80
C LEU A 214 0.10 6.56 4.18
N LYS A 215 0.02 5.70 5.18
CA LYS A 215 -0.44 6.10 6.52
C LYS A 215 0.69 6.02 7.54
N PRO A 216 0.95 7.08 8.32
CA PRO A 216 1.91 6.98 9.41
C PRO A 216 1.42 5.99 10.48
N VAL A 217 2.36 5.20 10.98
CA VAL A 217 2.23 4.27 12.12
C VAL A 217 3.26 4.71 13.17
N GLU A 218 3.41 3.94 14.24
CA GLU A 218 4.43 4.17 15.26
C GLU A 218 5.86 4.01 14.71
N ASP A 219 6.82 4.68 15.36
CA ASP A 219 8.27 4.56 15.12
C ASP A 219 8.74 4.88 13.68
N GLU A 220 8.24 5.96 13.06
CA GLU A 220 8.63 6.36 11.68
C GLU A 220 8.37 5.26 10.63
N LYS A 221 7.35 4.43 10.90
CA LYS A 221 6.88 3.41 9.97
C LYS A 221 5.59 3.85 9.31
N TYR A 222 5.33 3.25 8.16
CA TYR A 222 4.20 3.61 7.33
C TYR A 222 3.48 2.39 6.81
N SER A 223 2.16 2.35 6.99
CA SER A 223 1.31 1.30 6.44
C SER A 223 0.74 1.73 5.09
N MET A 224 0.51 0.74 4.24
CA MET A 224 -0.11 0.92 2.94
C MET A 224 -1.16 -0.17 2.76
N HIS A 225 -2.35 0.23 2.33
CA HIS A 225 -3.42 -0.70 2.07
C HIS A 225 -3.12 -1.55 0.82
N LEU A 226 -3.55 -2.81 0.81
CA LEU A 226 -3.27 -3.75 -0.28
C LEU A 226 -3.79 -3.27 -1.64
N ASN A 227 -4.91 -2.55 -1.67
CA ASN A 227 -5.46 -2.02 -2.93
C ASN A 227 -4.59 -0.88 -3.51
N ILE A 228 -4.01 0.01 -2.69
CA ILE A 228 -3.00 0.97 -3.18
C ILE A 228 -1.78 0.22 -3.72
N ARG A 229 -1.30 -0.79 -2.99
CA ARG A 229 -0.14 -1.57 -3.41
C ARG A 229 -0.37 -2.20 -4.79
N LYS A 230 -1.50 -2.90 -4.97
CA LYS A 230 -1.89 -3.49 -6.27
C LYS A 230 -1.96 -2.42 -7.36
N PHE A 231 -2.60 -1.30 -7.07
CA PHE A 231 -2.69 -0.17 -8.00
C PHE A 231 -1.30 0.36 -8.42
N PHE A 232 -0.35 0.53 -7.49
CA PHE A 232 1.02 0.96 -7.82
C PHE A 232 1.77 -0.07 -8.68
N LEU A 233 1.59 -1.36 -8.43
CA LEU A 233 2.16 -2.43 -9.27
C LEU A 233 1.54 -2.48 -10.67
N ASP A 234 0.23 -2.24 -10.78
CA ASP A 234 -0.47 -2.11 -12.06
C ASP A 234 0.08 -0.90 -12.85
N LYS A 235 0.40 0.20 -12.16
CA LYS A 235 1.05 1.37 -12.78
C LYS A 235 2.44 1.08 -13.29
N ALA A 236 3.26 0.34 -12.53
CA ALA A 236 4.58 -0.09 -12.98
C ALA A 236 4.51 -0.91 -14.28
N SER A 237 3.61 -1.89 -14.33
CA SER A 237 3.43 -2.78 -15.49
C SER A 237 2.99 -2.05 -16.77
N ASN A 238 2.28 -0.93 -16.63
CA ASN A 238 1.84 -0.12 -17.79
C ASN A 238 2.90 0.87 -18.28
N LEU A 239 4.01 1.04 -17.56
CA LEU A 239 5.14 1.91 -17.96
C LEU A 239 6.22 1.16 -18.74
N GLU A 240 6.16 -0.18 -18.78
CA GLU A 240 7.11 -1.04 -19.50
C GLU A 240 6.72 -1.33 -20.97
N VAL A 241 5.77 -0.58 -21.54
CA VAL A 241 5.25 -0.73 -22.92
C VAL A 241 5.66 0.41 -23.83
#